data_AF-A0A7Z9U9Q7-F1
#
_entry.id   AF-A0A7Z9U9Q7-F1
#
_cell.length_a   1.000
_cell.length_b   1.000
_cell.length_c   1.000
_cell.angle_alpha   90.00
_cell.angle_beta   90.00
_cell.angle_gamma   90.00
#
_symmetry.space_group_name_H-M   'P 1'
#
loop_
_entity.id
_entity.type
_entity.pdbx_description
1 polymer ?
#
loop_
_entity_poly.entity_id
_entity_poly.type
_entity_poly.pdbx_seq_one_letter_code
_entity_poly.pdbx_strand_id
1 'polypeptide(L)' 'MQKIFKYPRTNHLAGSRLGPGDEDLEQIPLNQLKGRHVVIEEKLDGANCAFSFDSEGL' A
#
# COMPACT_ATOMS: atom_id res chain seq x y z
N MET A 1 9.98 17.43 16.50
CA MET A 1 9.01 16.91 15.53
C MET A 1 9.01 15.38 15.66
N GLN A 2 7.88 14.76 15.95
CA GLN A 2 7.82 13.29 15.98
C GLN A 2 8.11 12.73 14.58
N LYS A 3 8.78 11.57 14.51
CA LYS A 3 9.15 10.94 13.24
C LYS A 3 7.89 10.44 12.54
N ILE A 4 7.62 10.95 11.33
CA ILE A 4 6.54 10.43 10.48
C ILE A 4 7.04 9.17 9.77
N PHE A 5 6.34 8.06 9.95
CA PHE A 5 6.58 6.83 9.20
C PHE A 5 5.81 6.87 7.88
N LYS A 6 6.50 6.66 6.76
CA LYS A 6 5.85 6.58 5.45
C LYS A 6 5.06 5.28 5.37
N TYR A 7 3.78 5.38 5.00
CA TYR A 7 2.99 4.21 4.67
C TYR A 7 3.57 3.55 3.40
N PRO A 8 3.79 2.22 3.38
CA PRO A 8 4.34 1.54 2.22
C PRO A 8 3.46 1.72 0.98
N ARG A 9 4.10 1.93 -0.17
CA ARG A 9 3.40 1.84 -1.46
C ARG A 9 3.06 0.37 -1.74
N THR A 10 1.90 0.14 -2.35
CA THR A 10 1.49 -1.19 -2.79
C THR A 10 1.89 -1.37 -4.25
N ASN A 11 2.58 -2.46 -4.57
CA ASN A 11 2.93 -2.78 -5.96
C ASN A 11 1.66 -3.08 -6.76
N HIS A 12 1.68 -2.70 -8.04
CA HIS A 12 0.59 -2.99 -8.96
C HIS A 12 0.63 -4.44 -9.40
N LEU A 13 -0.52 -5.07 -9.62
CA LEU A 13 -0.56 -6.39 -10.26
C LEU A 13 -0.30 -6.24 -11.76
N ALA A 14 0.40 -7.20 -12.36
CA ALA A 14 0.65 -7.23 -13.79
C ALA A 14 -0.65 -7.13 -14.60
N GLY A 15 -0.71 -6.18 -15.53
CA GLY A 15 -1.90 -5.88 -16.34
C GLY A 15 -2.80 -4.78 -15.76
N SER A 16 -2.47 -4.23 -14.58
CA SER A 16 -3.16 -3.05 -14.05
C SER A 16 -2.86 -1.81 -14.89
N ARG A 17 -3.81 -0.89 -14.95
CA ARG A 17 -3.58 0.44 -15.51
C ARG A 17 -2.69 1.24 -14.55
N LEU A 18 -1.57 1.74 -15.03
CA LEU A 18 -0.70 2.65 -14.28
C LEU A 18 -1.23 4.09 -14.36
N GLY A 19 -1.14 4.82 -13.25
CA GLY A 19 -1.37 6.25 -13.19
C GLY A 19 -0.08 7.06 -13.32
N PRO A 20 -0.16 8.39 -13.49
CA PRO A 20 0.99 9.27 -13.35
C PRO A 20 1.61 9.13 -11.95
N GLY A 21 2.93 8.94 -11.85
CA GLY A 21 3.63 8.72 -10.59
C GLY A 21 3.84 7.25 -10.20
N ASP A 22 3.40 6.30 -11.02
CA ASP A 22 3.64 4.87 -10.84
C ASP A 22 4.82 4.34 -11.67
N GLU A 23 5.58 5.22 -12.33
CA GLU A 23 6.65 4.84 -13.26
C GLU A 23 7.83 4.11 -12.58
N ASP A 24 7.97 4.29 -11.26
CA ASP A 24 8.99 3.67 -10.43
C ASP A 24 8.52 2.38 -9.73
N LEU A 25 7.23 2.03 -9.83
CA LEU A 25 6.71 0.80 -9.22
C LEU A 25 6.79 -0.39 -10.16
N GLU A 26 7.31 -1.50 -9.64
CA GLU A 26 7.25 -2.77 -10.32
C GLU A 26 5.81 -3.30 -10.35
N GLN A 27 5.41 -3.81 -11.52
CA GLN A 27 4.22 -4.64 -11.63
C GLN A 27 4.56 -6.09 -11.28
N ILE A 28 3.84 -6.67 -10.32
CA ILE A 28 4.05 -8.04 -9.85
C ILE A 28 3.00 -9.00 -10.42
N PRO A 29 3.37 -10.19 -10.90
CA PRO A 29 2.40 -11.17 -11.39
C PRO A 29 1.60 -11.78 -10.23
N LEU A 30 0.28 -11.86 -10.39
CA LEU A 30 -0.65 -12.41 -9.39
C LEU A 30 -0.26 -13.83 -8.94
N ASN A 31 0.33 -14.64 -9.84
CA ASN A 31 0.76 -16.00 -9.54
C ASN A 31 1.82 -16.10 -8.41
N GLN A 32 2.51 -15.00 -8.06
CA GLN A 32 3.41 -14.98 -6.89
C GLN A 32 2.66 -15.19 -5.55
N LEU A 33 1.35 -14.96 -5.53
CA LEU A 33 0.50 -15.17 -4.36
C LEU A 33 0.03 -16.62 -4.21
N LYS A 34 0.32 -17.52 -5.17
CA LYS A 34 -0.15 -18.90 -5.16
C LYS A 34 0.28 -19.63 -3.87
N GLY A 35 -0.68 -20.27 -3.20
CA GLY A 35 -0.45 -21.04 -1.97
C GLY A 35 -0.25 -20.18 -0.71
N ARG A 36 -0.36 -18.85 -0.82
CA ARG A 36 -0.33 -17.95 0.33
C ARG A 36 -1.76 -17.70 0.85
N HIS A 37 -1.88 -17.44 2.15
CA HIS A 37 -3.09 -16.83 2.67
C HIS A 37 -3.17 -15.38 2.16
N VAL A 38 -4.32 -15.00 1.60
CA VAL A 38 -4.55 -13.68 1.00
C VAL A 38 -5.82 -13.07 1.57
N VAL A 39 -5.81 -11.75 1.74
CA VAL A 39 -6.97 -10.93 2.07
C VAL A 39 -7.23 -10.00 0.89
N ILE A 40 -8.48 -9.89 0.46
CA ILE A 40 -8.90 -9.00 -0.62
C ILE A 40 -9.76 -7.90 -0.01
N GLU A 41 -9.32 -6.66 -0.15
CA GLU A 41 -10.00 -5.48 0.37
C GLU A 41 -10.27 -4.50 -0.78
N GLU A 42 -11.28 -3.66 -0.61
CA GLU A 42 -11.58 -2.60 -1.56
C GLU A 42 -10.47 -1.54 -1.51
N LYS A 43 -9.92 -1.20 -2.68
CA LYS A 43 -9.01 -0.07 -2.80
C LYS A 43 -9.81 1.23 -2.84
N LEU A 44 -9.85 1.94 -1.72
CA LEU A 44 -10.47 3.26 -1.65
C LEU A 44 -9.64 4.31 -2.42
N ASP A 45 -10.31 5.10 -3.26
CA ASP A 45 -9.71 6.23 -3.96
C ASP A 45 -9.90 7.50 -3.12
N GLY A 46 -8.92 7.75 -2.25
CA GLY A 46 -8.91 8.86 -1.30
C GLY A 46 -7.49 9.27 -0.94
N ALA A 47 -7.33 9.93 0.21
CA ALA A 47 -6.01 10.31 0.72
C ALA A 47 -5.57 9.39 1.88
N ASN A 48 -4.30 8.99 1.90
CA ASN A 48 -3.74 8.27 3.04
C ASN A 48 -3.79 9.13 4.30
N CYS A 49 -4.27 8.55 5.41
CA CYS A 49 -4.27 9.17 6.72
C CYS A 49 -3.73 8.18 7.76
N ALA A 50 -3.16 8.71 8.84
CA ALA A 50 -2.67 7.91 9.95
C ALA A 50 -2.74 8.73 11.25
N PHE A 51 -2.95 8.02 12.35
CA PHE A 51 -2.82 8.54 13.70
C PHE A 51 -1.71 7.77 14.41
N SER A 52 -1.03 8.42 15.34
CA SER A 52 0.02 7.81 16.14
C SER A 52 -0.20 8.24 17.58
N PHE A 53 -0.04 7.29 18.50
CA PHE A 53 -0.24 7.53 19.92
C PHE A 53 1.11 7.51 20.63
N ASP A 54 1.27 8.36 21.63
CA ASP A 54 2.43 8.31 22.52
C ASP A 54 2.32 7.19 23.58
N SER A 55 3.27 7.14 24.53
CA SER A 55 3.27 6.13 25.59
C SER A 55 2.07 6.21 26.54
N GLU A 56 1.41 7.36 26.59
CA GLU A 56 0.24 7.61 27.41
C GLU A 56 -1.06 7.40 26.63
N GLY A 57 -0.97 7.06 25.33
CA GLY A 57 -2.12 6.76 24.49
C GLY A 57 -2.80 8.00 23.89
N LEU A 58 -2.11 9.14 23.85
CA LEU A 58 -2.59 10.39 23.24
C LEU A 58 -2.07 10.59 21.81
#